data_AF-A0A497I1U2-F1
#
_entry.id   AF-A0A497I1U2-F1
#
_cell.length_a   1.000
_cell.length_b   1.000
_cell.length_c   1.000
_cell.angle_alpha   90.00
_cell.angle_beta   90.00
_cell.angle_gamma   90.00
#
_symmetry.space_group_name_H-M   'P 1'
#
loop_
_entity.id
_entity.type
_entity.pdbx_description
1 polymer ?
#
loop_
_entity_poly.entity_id
_entity_poly.type
_entity_poly.pdbx_seq_one_letter_code
_entity_poly.pdbx_strand_id
1 'polypeptide(L)'
;MNKEKDKNEIFNKLLRLIEKYGALTCTGSCFRIGPNELHCKRAAIELGISVGTLWDLVERGVEEGIIVCEIDKDKGVRRYKVVHQT
;
A
#
# COMPACT_ATOMS: atom_id res chain seq x y z
N MET A 1 -23.14 9.59 10.28
CA MET A 1 -21.71 9.77 9.95
C MET A 1 -21.36 8.85 8.80
N ASN A 2 -20.91 9.43 7.68
CA ASN A 2 -20.77 8.76 6.38
C ASN A 2 -19.52 7.87 6.33
N LYS A 3 -19.69 6.57 6.61
CA LYS A 3 -18.64 5.54 6.53
C LYS A 3 -17.83 5.57 5.22
N GLU A 4 -18.43 6.04 4.13
CA GLU A 4 -17.80 6.15 2.82
C GLU A 4 -16.80 7.31 2.73
N LYS A 5 -17.10 8.45 3.39
CA LYS A 5 -16.19 9.59 3.45
C LYS A 5 -14.91 9.24 4.22
N ASP A 6 -15.05 8.50 5.32
CA ASP A 6 -13.92 8.01 6.12
C ASP A 6 -13.04 7.03 5.33
N LYS A 7 -13.64 6.12 4.55
CA LYS A 7 -12.88 5.18 3.70
C LYS A 7 -12.06 5.89 2.62
N ASN A 8 -12.64 6.89 1.96
CA ASN A 8 -11.91 7.65 0.93
C ASN A 8 -10.80 8.51 1.54
N GLU A 9 -11.00 9.05 2.74
CA GLU A 9 -9.93 9.76 3.46
C GLU A 9 -8.76 8.82 3.80
N ILE A 10 -9.05 7.62 4.31
CA ILE A 10 -8.03 6.61 4.61
C ILE A 10 -7.31 6.17 3.34
N PHE A 11 -8.03 5.96 2.24
CA PHE A 11 -7.44 5.61 0.95
C PHE A 11 -6.47 6.68 0.46
N ASN A 12 -6.85 7.95 0.51
CA ASN A 12 -5.96 9.06 0.16
C ASN A 12 -4.72 9.13 1.06
N LYS A 13 -4.86 8.84 2.36
CA LYS A 13 -3.72 8.75 3.28
C LYS A 13 -2.80 7.58 2.91
N LEU A 14 -3.35 6.43 2.53
CA LEU A 14 -2.58 5.29 2.02
C LEU A 14 -1.77 5.67 0.78
N LEU A 15 -2.38 6.31 -0.22
CA LEU A 15 -1.68 6.73 -1.44
C LEU A 15 -0.50 7.66 -1.13
N ARG A 16 -0.74 8.70 -0.32
CA ARG A 16 0.33 9.62 0.12
C ARG A 16 1.44 8.89 0.88
N LEU A 17 1.09 7.86 1.65
CA LEU A 17 2.06 7.05 2.36
C LEU A 17 2.91 6.25 1.38
N ILE A 18 2.29 5.59 0.40
CA ILE A 18 3.01 4.86 -0.64
C ILE A 18 3.95 5.78 -1.41
N GLU A 19 3.50 6.96 -1.81
CA GLU A 19 4.33 7.97 -2.50
C GLU A 19 5.52 8.42 -1.65
N LYS A 20 5.29 8.71 -0.36
CA LYS A 20 6.35 9.13 0.57
C LYS A 20 7.49 8.11 0.67
N TYR A 21 7.18 6.82 0.63
CA TYR A 21 8.18 5.75 0.70
C TYR A 21 8.55 5.19 -0.69
N GLY A 22 7.99 5.73 -1.77
CA GLY A 22 8.15 5.25 -3.14
C GLY A 22 7.36 3.98 -3.49
N ALA A 23 7.20 3.03 -2.56
CA ALA A 23 6.40 1.83 -2.76
C ALA A 23 5.95 1.18 -1.43
N LEU A 24 4.78 0.53 -1.44
CA LEU A 24 4.44 -0.49 -0.45
C LEU A 24 5.06 -1.83 -0.88
N THR A 25 5.94 -2.38 -0.06
CA THR A 25 6.70 -3.60 -0.36
C THR A 25 6.12 -4.79 0.38
N CYS A 26 5.91 -5.88 -0.34
CA CYS A 26 5.50 -7.19 0.19
C CYS A 26 6.48 -8.26 -0.28
N THR A 27 7.20 -8.85 0.68
CA THR A 27 8.22 -9.88 0.44
C THR A 27 7.68 -11.30 0.64
N GLY A 28 6.36 -11.46 0.85
CA GLY A 28 5.73 -12.71 1.29
C GLY A 28 6.07 -13.13 2.73
N SER A 29 7.08 -12.51 3.34
CA SER A 29 7.51 -12.77 4.71
C SER A 29 7.98 -11.47 5.39
N CYS A 30 7.26 -11.09 6.45
CA CYS A 30 7.45 -9.83 7.18
C CYS A 30 8.86 -9.65 7.80
N PHE A 31 9.74 -10.66 7.75
CA PHE A 31 11.05 -10.64 8.42
C PHE A 31 12.19 -10.13 7.52
N ARG A 32 11.93 -9.87 6.24
CA ARG A 32 12.95 -9.41 5.25
C ARG A 32 12.86 -7.92 4.90
N ILE A 33 12.19 -7.13 5.73
CA ILE A 33 11.88 -5.73 5.43
C ILE A 33 13.12 -4.86 5.73
N GLY A 34 13.56 -4.06 4.77
CA GLY A 34 14.59 -3.05 5.00
C GLY A 34 14.09 -1.90 5.89
N PRO A 35 14.97 -1.21 6.64
CA PRO A 35 14.56 -0.13 7.56
C PRO A 35 13.84 1.05 6.87
N ASN A 36 14.08 1.24 5.58
CA ASN A 36 13.50 2.31 4.77
C ASN A 36 12.33 1.85 3.88
N GLU A 37 11.92 0.58 3.97
CA GLU A 37 10.81 0.06 3.17
C GLU A 37 9.48 0.20 3.93
N LEU A 38 8.44 0.64 3.22
CA LEU A 38 7.09 0.61 3.74
C LEU A 38 6.52 -0.79 3.57
N HIS A 39 6.18 -1.46 4.66
CA HIS A 39 5.56 -2.77 4.66
C HIS A 39 4.11 -2.72 5.17
N CYS A 40 3.27 -3.67 4.78
CA CYS A 40 1.83 -3.68 5.07
C CYS A 40 1.50 -3.53 6.56
N LYS A 41 2.23 -4.20 7.47
CA LYS A 41 2.05 -4.03 8.92
C LYS A 41 2.32 -2.60 9.39
N ARG A 42 3.40 -1.98 8.91
CA ARG A 42 3.76 -0.61 9.28
C ARG A 42 2.74 0.38 8.74
N ALA A 43 2.36 0.23 7.46
CA ALA A 43 1.34 1.07 6.85
C ALA A 43 -0.01 0.98 7.58
N ALA A 44 -0.44 -0.24 7.95
CA ALA A 44 -1.68 -0.45 8.68
C ALA A 44 -1.67 0.23 10.06
N ILE A 45 -0.54 0.14 10.79
CA ILE A 45 -0.35 0.83 12.07
C ILE A 45 -0.40 2.35 11.89
N GLU A 46 0.34 2.89 10.92
CA GLU A 46 0.38 4.34 10.65
C GLU A 46 -0.99 4.91 10.24
N LEU A 47 -1.83 4.09 9.59
CA LEU A 47 -3.18 4.47 9.16
C LEU A 47 -4.28 4.13 10.17
N GLY A 48 -3.96 3.41 11.25
CA GLY A 48 -4.93 3.00 12.27
C GLY A 48 -5.97 1.98 11.76
N ILE A 49 -5.58 1.11 10.82
CA ILE A 49 -6.47 0.10 10.21
C ILE A 49 -5.90 -1.32 10.35
N SER A 50 -6.72 -2.33 10.03
CA SER A 50 -6.25 -3.71 9.95
C SER A 50 -5.42 -3.95 8.68
N VAL A 51 -4.54 -4.94 8.70
CA VAL A 51 -3.78 -5.35 7.51
C VAL A 51 -4.70 -5.85 6.39
N GLY A 52 -5.81 -6.52 6.73
CA GLY A 52 -6.81 -6.93 5.73
C GLY A 52 -7.42 -5.71 5.03
N THR A 53 -7.89 -4.73 5.80
CA THR A 53 -8.44 -3.47 5.26
C THR A 53 -7.41 -2.72 4.41
N LEU A 54 -6.14 -2.72 4.79
CA LEU A 54 -5.08 -2.15 3.97
C LEU A 54 -5.00 -2.85 2.60
N TRP A 55 -5.03 -4.18 2.57
CA TRP A 55 -4.99 -4.93 1.32
C TRP A 55 -6.22 -4.70 0.47
N ASP A 56 -7.42 -4.63 1.05
CA ASP A 56 -8.65 -4.28 0.31
C ASP A 56 -8.50 -2.91 -0.39
N LEU A 57 -7.88 -1.94 0.29
CA LEU A 57 -7.63 -0.61 -0.28
C LEU A 57 -6.55 -0.63 -1.37
N VAL A 58 -5.49 -1.42 -1.19
CA VAL A 58 -4.45 -1.59 -2.22
C VAL A 58 -5.02 -2.26 -3.46
N GLU A 59 -5.81 -3.33 -3.30
CA GLU A 59 -6.47 -4.05 -4.37
C GLU A 59 -7.41 -3.12 -5.15
N ARG A 60 -8.25 -2.36 -4.43
CA ARG A 60 -9.05 -1.29 -5.02
C ARG A 60 -8.20 -0.33 -5.87
N GLY A 61 -7.07 0.16 -5.33
CA GLY A 61 -6.20 1.06 -6.06
C GLY A 61 -5.56 0.43 -7.30
N VAL A 62 -5.30 -0.88 -7.29
CA VAL A 62 -4.81 -1.62 -8.45
C VAL A 62 -5.92 -1.77 -9.50
N GLU A 63 -7.13 -2.12 -9.10
CA GLU A 63 -8.29 -2.23 -9.98
C GLU A 63 -8.65 -0.88 -10.64
N GLU A 64 -8.53 0.22 -9.89
CA GLU A 64 -8.74 1.59 -10.38
C GLU A 64 -7.56 2.12 -11.25
N GLY A 65 -6.47 1.37 -11.38
CA GLY A 65 -5.28 1.78 -12.14
C GLY A 65 -4.47 2.90 -11.48
N ILE A 66 -4.72 3.20 -10.21
CA ILE A 66 -4.01 4.21 -9.40
C ILE A 66 -2.73 3.62 -8.82
N ILE A 67 -2.72 2.31 -8.55
CA ILE A 67 -1.56 1.57 -8.04
C ILE A 67 -1.13 0.54 -9.07
N VAL A 68 0.17 0.45 -9.35
CA VAL A 68 0.77 -0.64 -10.12
C VAL A 68 1.54 -1.59 -9.22
N CYS A 69 1.49 -2.88 -9.52
CA CYS A 69 2.24 -3.92 -8.83
C CYS A 69 3.41 -4.37 -9.72
N GLU A 70 4.63 -4.06 -9.27
CA GLU A 70 5.87 -4.57 -9.86
C GLU A 70 6.31 -5.83 -9.11
N ILE A 71 6.67 -6.88 -9.84
CA ILE A 71 7.14 -8.15 -9.26
C ILE A 71 8.62 -8.34 -9.58
N ASP A 72 9.45 -8.34 -8.55
CA ASP A 72 10.82 -8.83 -8.62
C ASP A 72 10.80 -10.35 -8.43
N LYS A 73 10.89 -11.08 -9.55
CA LYS A 73 10.80 -12.55 -9.58
C LYS A 73 12.01 -13.23 -8.93
N ASP A 74 13.18 -12.61 -9.01
CA ASP A 74 14.42 -13.18 -8.46
C ASP A 74 14.40 -13.17 -6.94
N LYS A 75 13.76 -12.15 -6.34
CA LYS A 75 13.67 -12.00 -4.88
C LYS A 75 12.32 -12.43 -4.30
N GLY A 76 11.32 -12.69 -5.15
CA GLY A 76 9.95 -12.96 -4.72
C GLY A 76 9.30 -11.76 -4.04
N VAL A 77 9.63 -10.54 -4.45
CA VAL A 77 9.17 -9.29 -3.83
C VAL A 77 8.18 -8.57 -4.74
N ARG A 78 7.08 -8.11 -4.16
CA ARG A 78 6.07 -7.26 -4.82
C ARG A 78 6.18 -5.83 -4.32
N ARG A 79 6.13 -4.87 -5.22
CA ARG A 79 6.15 -3.44 -4.92
C ARG A 79 4.94 -2.77 -5.54
N TYR A 80 4.14 -2.14 -4.69
CA TYR A 80 2.93 -1.42 -5.07
C TYR A 80 3.25 0.07 -5.09
N LYS A 81 3.17 0.71 -6.26
CA LYS A 81 3.51 2.12 -6.47
C LYS A 81 2.31 2.90 -6.96
N VAL A 82 2.18 4.16 -6.54
CA VAL A 82 1.16 5.07 -7.08
C VAL A 82 1.59 5.54 -8.47
N VAL A 83 0.66 5.55 -9.42
CA VAL A 83 0.88 6.07 -10.78
C VAL A 83 0.41 7.52 -10.82
N HIS A 84 1.28 8.44 -11.20
CA HIS A 84 0.85 9.80 -11.54
C HIS A 84 0.20 9.77 -12.93
N GLN A 85 -1.10 10.01 -13.00
CA GLN A 85 -1.75 10.34 -14.27
C GLN A 85 -1.28 11.75 -14.66
N THR A 86 -0.49 11.84 -15.73
CA THR A 86 -0.08 13.09 -16.38
C THR A 86 -1.27 13.80 -17.02
#